data_AF-A0A6P0UNQ6-F1
#
_entry.id   AF-A0A6P0UNQ6-F1
#
_cell.length_a   1.000
_cell.length_b   1.000
_cell.length_c   1.000
_cell.angle_alpha   90.00
_cell.angle_beta   90.00
_cell.angle_gamma   90.00
#
_symmetry.space_group_name_H-M   'P 1'
#
loop_
_entity.id
_entity.type
_entity.pdbx_description
1 polymer ?
#
loop_
_entity_poly.entity_id
_entity_poly.type
_entity_poly.pdbx_seq_one_letter_code
_entity_poly.pdbx_strand_id
1 'polypeptide(L)'
;MDIQTAIVSGKLDVVKQHIEAGTDINEKDPLTGATPLISAATFNKIGAAEALINAGADLTVKNNDGSTALHVAAFFGRVEIVQLLIDAKADKTVRNNFGATARESVMGPFNEIKPIYEMLQQQLAPFGLKLDMNELEKTRPVIAMMLQ
;
A
#
# COMPACT_ATOMS: atom_id res chain seq x y z
N MET A 1 11.72 -16.02 -9.67
CA MET A 1 10.76 -15.41 -8.73
C MET A 1 10.36 -14.11 -9.38
N ASP A 2 9.08 -13.86 -9.57
CA ASP A 2 8.60 -12.58 -10.07
C ASP A 2 8.71 -11.48 -9.01
N ILE A 3 8.61 -10.22 -9.43
CA ILE A 3 8.77 -9.05 -8.56
C ILE A 3 7.72 -9.00 -7.44
N GLN A 4 6.48 -9.44 -7.68
CA GLN A 4 5.41 -9.43 -6.69
C GLN A 4 5.72 -10.44 -5.57
N THR A 5 6.08 -11.66 -5.94
CA THR A 5 6.50 -12.70 -4.99
C THR A 5 7.74 -12.26 -4.19
N ALA A 6 8.69 -11.56 -4.83
CA ALA A 6 9.85 -11.00 -4.14
C ALA A 6 9.46 -9.96 -3.08
N ILE A 7 8.52 -9.06 -3.40
CA ILE A 7 8.00 -8.06 -2.46
C ILE A 7 7.32 -8.72 -1.27
N VAL A 8 6.37 -9.62 -1.51
CA VAL A 8 5.63 -10.31 -0.44
C VAL A 8 6.62 -11.04 0.50
N SER A 9 7.61 -11.71 -0.10
CA SER A 9 8.68 -12.43 0.61
C SER A 9 9.74 -11.53 1.25
N GLY A 10 9.74 -10.21 1.01
CA GLY A 10 10.71 -9.26 1.53
C GLY A 10 12.12 -9.34 0.93
N LYS A 11 12.27 -9.87 -0.29
CA LYS A 11 13.55 -10.02 -0.98
C LYS A 11 13.91 -8.77 -1.78
N LEU A 12 14.36 -7.73 -1.08
CA LEU A 12 14.66 -6.42 -1.66
C LEU A 12 15.75 -6.48 -2.76
N ASP A 13 16.74 -7.35 -2.61
CA ASP A 13 17.77 -7.62 -3.60
C ASP A 13 17.18 -8.07 -4.94
N VAL A 14 16.21 -8.99 -4.90
CA VAL A 14 15.50 -9.46 -6.10
C VAL A 14 14.63 -8.36 -6.70
N VAL A 15 13.98 -7.52 -5.87
CA VAL A 15 13.23 -6.35 -6.36
C VAL A 15 14.13 -5.37 -7.11
N LYS A 16 15.33 -5.07 -6.57
CA LYS A 16 16.30 -4.19 -7.23
C LYS A 16 16.80 -4.77 -8.55
N GLN A 17 17.07 -6.08 -8.62
CA GLN A 17 17.44 -6.75 -9.87
C GLN A 17 16.35 -6.62 -10.94
N HIS A 18 15.07 -6.74 -10.57
CA HIS A 18 13.97 -6.54 -11.51
C HIS A 18 13.90 -5.10 -12.06
N ILE A 19 14.13 -4.10 -11.19
CA ILE A 19 14.20 -2.69 -11.57
C ILE A 19 15.37 -2.46 -12.55
N GLU A 20 16.56 -2.96 -12.22
CA GLU A 20 17.77 -2.84 -13.06
C GLU A 20 17.60 -3.53 -14.42
N ALA A 21 16.87 -4.64 -14.46
CA ALA A 21 16.56 -5.36 -15.69
C ALA A 21 15.48 -4.69 -16.56
N GLY A 22 14.86 -3.60 -16.09
CA GLY A 22 13.81 -2.89 -16.84
C GLY A 22 12.47 -3.63 -16.88
N THR A 23 12.17 -4.45 -15.87
CA THR A 23 10.84 -5.06 -15.72
C THR A 23 9.78 -3.97 -15.64
N ASP A 24 8.59 -4.18 -16.20
CA ASP A 24 7.47 -3.24 -16.00
C ASP A 24 7.04 -3.23 -14.53
N ILE A 25 7.49 -2.22 -13.79
CA ILE A 25 7.18 -2.05 -12.37
C ILE A 25 5.77 -1.52 -12.09
N ASN A 26 4.94 -1.34 -13.14
CA ASN A 26 3.54 -0.93 -13.06
C ASN A 26 2.59 -2.05 -13.50
N GLU A 27 3.12 -3.23 -13.88
CA GLU A 27 2.30 -4.37 -14.25
C GLU A 27 1.38 -4.77 -13.08
N LYS A 28 0.10 -4.92 -13.39
CA LYS A 28 -0.94 -5.24 -12.40
C LYS A 28 -1.01 -6.74 -12.20
N ASP A 29 -1.00 -7.17 -10.93
CA ASP A 29 -1.41 -8.52 -10.57
C ASP A 29 -2.83 -8.81 -11.10
N PRO A 30 -3.07 -9.90 -11.83
CA PRO A 30 -4.37 -10.15 -12.48
C PRO A 30 -5.55 -10.31 -11.50
N LEU A 31 -5.30 -10.78 -10.28
CA LEU A 31 -6.37 -11.07 -9.31
C LEU A 31 -6.78 -9.83 -8.52
N THR A 32 -5.80 -9.05 -8.07
CA THR A 32 -5.99 -7.90 -7.18
C THR A 32 -5.92 -6.55 -7.90
N GLY A 33 -5.33 -6.53 -9.09
CA GLY A 33 -4.96 -5.30 -9.79
C GLY A 33 -3.80 -4.55 -9.13
N ALA A 34 -3.12 -5.14 -8.13
CA ALA A 34 -2.05 -4.47 -7.42
C ALA A 34 -0.81 -4.32 -8.31
N THR A 35 -0.23 -3.12 -8.37
CA THR A 35 1.14 -2.93 -8.85
C THR A 35 2.14 -3.38 -7.78
N PRO A 36 3.41 -3.60 -8.14
CA PRO A 36 4.49 -3.80 -7.17
C PRO A 36 4.47 -2.79 -6.00
N LEU A 37 4.23 -1.50 -6.28
CA LEU A 37 4.18 -0.47 -5.24
C LEU A 37 2.97 -0.64 -4.31
N ILE A 38 1.81 -1.05 -4.84
CA ILE A 38 0.62 -1.36 -4.03
C ILE A 38 0.89 -2.59 -3.14
N SER A 39 1.54 -3.62 -3.66
CA SER A 39 1.96 -4.78 -2.85
C SER A 39 2.93 -4.38 -1.74
N ALA A 40 3.90 -3.50 -2.02
CA ALA A 40 4.82 -3.00 -1.01
C ALA A 40 4.08 -2.24 0.11
N ALA A 41 3.06 -1.46 -0.23
CA ALA A 41 2.18 -0.79 0.73
C ALA A 41 1.36 -1.78 1.58
N THR A 42 0.74 -2.81 0.97
CA THR A 42 -0.04 -3.82 1.70
C THR A 42 0.81 -4.56 2.74
N PHE A 43 2.00 -5.02 2.33
CA PHE A 43 2.87 -5.87 3.14
C PHE A 43 3.95 -5.11 3.94
N ASN A 44 3.85 -3.78 4.03
CA ASN A 44 4.78 -2.90 4.74
C ASN A 44 6.26 -3.06 4.34
N LYS A 45 6.53 -3.20 3.04
CA LYS A 45 7.88 -3.41 2.51
C LYS A 45 8.52 -2.06 2.15
N ILE A 46 8.88 -1.30 3.18
CA ILE A 46 9.40 0.08 3.08
C ILE A 46 10.53 0.19 2.04
N GLY A 47 11.58 -0.62 2.14
CA GLY A 47 12.70 -0.55 1.21
C GLY A 47 12.33 -0.90 -0.24
N ALA A 48 11.31 -1.76 -0.45
CA ALA A 48 10.81 -2.04 -1.79
C ALA A 48 9.97 -0.87 -2.31
N ALA A 49 9.13 -0.26 -1.47
CA ALA A 49 8.38 0.94 -1.84
C ALA A 49 9.31 2.09 -2.22
N GLU A 50 10.34 2.35 -1.42
CA GLU A 50 11.36 3.37 -1.71
C GLU A 50 12.08 3.09 -3.03
N ALA A 51 12.55 1.85 -3.26
CA ALA A 51 13.22 1.48 -4.50
C ALA A 51 12.31 1.66 -5.73
N LEU A 52 11.04 1.26 -5.63
CA LEU A 52 10.06 1.40 -6.72
C LEU A 52 9.73 2.88 -7.00
N ILE A 53 9.55 3.69 -5.96
CA ILE A 53 9.32 5.15 -6.10
C ILE A 53 10.53 5.81 -6.77
N ASN A 54 11.74 5.51 -6.33
CA ASN A 54 12.98 6.06 -6.90
C ASN A 54 13.20 5.61 -8.37
N ALA A 55 12.66 4.44 -8.73
CA ALA A 55 12.68 3.92 -10.10
C ALA A 55 11.57 4.52 -11.00
N GLY A 56 10.72 5.40 -10.47
CA GLY A 56 9.65 6.05 -11.24
C GLY A 56 8.38 5.22 -11.39
N ALA A 57 8.04 4.38 -10.40
CA ALA A 57 6.74 3.72 -10.35
C ALA A 57 5.60 4.75 -10.46
N ASP A 58 4.57 4.44 -11.26
CA ASP A 58 3.43 5.30 -11.47
C ASP A 58 2.52 5.27 -10.24
N LEU A 59 2.47 6.41 -9.55
CA LEU A 59 1.71 6.60 -8.30
C LEU A 59 0.19 6.71 -8.53
N THR A 60 -0.24 6.85 -9.79
CA THR A 60 -1.65 7.06 -10.17
C THR A 60 -2.40 5.77 -10.46
N VAL A 61 -1.70 4.65 -10.64
CA VAL A 61 -2.31 3.36 -10.97
C VAL A 61 -3.24 2.90 -9.84
N LYS A 62 -4.41 2.43 -10.24
CA LYS A 62 -5.46 1.93 -9.34
C LYS A 62 -5.57 0.40 -9.40
N ASN A 63 -5.67 -0.21 -8.23
CA ASN A 63 -6.06 -1.63 -8.09
C ASN A 63 -7.55 -1.85 -8.40
N ASN A 64 -8.05 -3.07 -8.22
CA ASN A 64 -9.44 -3.41 -8.53
C ASN A 64 -10.47 -2.70 -7.63
N ASP A 65 -10.06 -2.19 -6.46
CA ASP A 65 -10.89 -1.35 -5.58
C ASP A 65 -10.83 0.14 -5.94
N GLY A 66 -10.16 0.49 -7.04
CA GLY A 66 -9.92 1.88 -7.42
C GLY A 66 -8.88 2.59 -6.53
N SER A 67 -8.18 1.84 -5.68
CA SER A 67 -7.23 2.38 -4.71
C SER A 67 -5.84 2.51 -5.31
N THR A 68 -5.21 3.66 -5.09
CA THR A 68 -3.78 3.89 -5.38
C THR A 68 -2.92 3.37 -4.23
N ALA A 69 -1.58 3.36 -4.40
CA ALA A 69 -0.67 3.01 -3.32
C ALA A 69 -0.88 3.87 -2.05
N LEU A 70 -1.25 5.14 -2.21
CA LEU A 70 -1.52 6.05 -1.09
C LEU A 70 -2.76 5.63 -0.28
N HIS A 71 -3.83 5.19 -0.96
CA HIS A 71 -5.02 4.66 -0.30
C HIS A 71 -4.69 3.42 0.53
N VAL A 72 -3.92 2.49 -0.06
CA VAL A 72 -3.56 1.23 0.58
C VAL A 72 -2.61 1.46 1.75
N ALA A 73 -1.59 2.31 1.60
CA ALA A 73 -0.68 2.67 2.68
C ALA A 73 -1.43 3.34 3.85
N ALA A 74 -2.37 4.25 3.54
CA ALA A 74 -3.22 4.87 4.55
C ALA A 74 -4.10 3.85 5.28
N PHE A 75 -4.82 3.02 4.53
CA PHE A 75 -5.73 2.01 5.07
C PHE A 75 -5.01 1.00 5.97
N PHE A 76 -3.81 0.55 5.62
CA PHE A 76 -3.02 -0.39 6.43
C PHE A 76 -2.12 0.27 7.49
N GLY A 77 -2.26 1.58 7.74
CA GLY A 77 -1.50 2.25 8.81
C GLY A 77 0.00 2.39 8.52
N ARG A 78 0.43 2.37 7.25
CA ARG A 78 1.86 2.37 6.88
C ARG A 78 2.43 3.78 6.83
N VAL A 79 2.60 4.39 8.00
CA VAL A 79 3.02 5.79 8.16
C VAL A 79 4.24 6.15 7.30
N GLU A 80 5.29 5.31 7.32
CA GLU A 80 6.51 5.58 6.56
C GLU A 80 6.29 5.52 5.03
N ILE A 81 5.49 4.57 4.54
CA ILE A 81 5.15 4.49 3.11
C ILE A 81 4.24 5.65 2.71
N VAL A 82 3.32 6.09 3.58
CA VAL A 82 2.54 7.32 3.36
C VAL A 82 3.47 8.52 3.21
N GLN A 83 4.48 8.65 4.07
CA GLN A 83 5.47 9.73 3.97
C GLN A 83 6.24 9.68 2.64
N LEU A 84 6.77 8.51 2.25
CA LEU A 84 7.47 8.33 0.97
C LEU A 84 6.60 8.76 -0.23
N LEU A 85 5.32 8.40 -0.22
CA LEU A 85 4.38 8.75 -1.28
C LEU A 85 4.06 10.26 -1.31
N ILE A 86 3.95 10.91 -0.13
CA ILE A 86 3.77 12.37 -0.04
C ILE A 86 5.00 13.10 -0.58
N ASP A 87 6.20 12.64 -0.21
CA ASP A 87 7.45 13.23 -0.67
C ASP A 87 7.60 13.10 -2.20
N ALA A 88 7.16 11.96 -2.75
CA ALA A 88 7.06 11.70 -4.18
C ALA A 88 5.86 12.37 -4.88
N LYS A 89 5.12 13.25 -4.20
CA LYS A 89 3.99 14.04 -4.75
C LYS A 89 2.82 13.19 -5.26
N ALA A 90 2.53 12.06 -4.62
CA ALA A 90 1.30 11.31 -4.88
C ALA A 90 0.06 12.21 -4.69
N ASP A 91 -0.89 12.12 -5.63
CA ASP A 91 -2.12 12.91 -5.57
C ASP A 91 -3.04 12.44 -4.42
N LYS A 92 -3.19 13.31 -3.42
CA LYS A 92 -4.03 13.08 -2.23
C LYS A 92 -5.53 13.19 -2.51
N THR A 93 -5.93 13.74 -3.66
CA THR A 93 -7.32 14.06 -4.02
C THR A 93 -8.04 12.95 -4.79
N VAL A 94 -7.29 11.94 -5.25
CA VAL A 94 -7.84 10.78 -5.96
C VAL A 94 -8.89 10.08 -5.09
N ARG A 95 -10.04 9.75 -5.67
CA ARG A 95 -11.08 8.92 -5.04
C ARG A 95 -11.03 7.48 -5.56
N ASN A 96 -11.16 6.52 -4.64
CA ASN A 96 -11.31 5.10 -4.96
C ASN A 96 -12.77 4.74 -5.35
N ASN A 97 -13.05 3.45 -5.58
CA ASN A 97 -14.39 3.01 -6.01
C ASN A 97 -15.46 3.16 -4.91
N PHE A 98 -15.06 3.37 -3.66
CA PHE A 98 -15.94 3.70 -2.54
C PHE A 98 -16.18 5.21 -2.40
N GLY A 99 -15.64 6.01 -3.34
CA GLY A 99 -15.77 7.45 -3.33
C GLY A 99 -14.92 8.14 -2.26
N ALA A 100 -13.97 7.46 -1.62
CA ALA A 100 -13.13 8.03 -0.58
C ALA A 100 -11.73 8.38 -1.11
N THR A 101 -11.17 9.49 -0.64
CA THR A 101 -9.73 9.77 -0.71
C THR A 101 -8.96 8.93 0.32
N ALA A 102 -7.63 8.87 0.19
CA ALA A 102 -6.76 8.20 1.17
C ALA A 102 -6.90 8.79 2.59
N ARG A 103 -7.17 10.09 2.71
CA ARG A 103 -7.44 10.72 4.00
C ARG A 103 -8.80 10.28 4.57
N GLU A 104 -9.83 10.31 3.74
CA GLU A 104 -11.19 9.94 4.16
C GLU A 104 -11.29 8.45 4.56
N SER A 105 -10.47 7.56 4.00
CA SER A 105 -10.48 6.12 4.35
C SER A 105 -10.00 5.80 5.78
N VAL A 106 -9.24 6.71 6.39
CA VAL A 106 -8.76 6.59 7.77
C VAL A 106 -9.56 7.44 8.77
N MET A 107 -10.57 8.16 8.28
CA MET A 107 -11.50 8.91 9.15
C MET A 107 -12.57 7.99 9.73
N GLY A 108 -13.23 8.46 10.80
CA GLY A 108 -14.29 7.74 11.49
C GLY A 108 -13.81 6.75 12.56
N PRO A 109 -14.75 6.20 13.35
CA PRO A 109 -14.43 5.35 14.49
C PRO A 109 -13.76 4.04 14.08
N PHE A 110 -12.67 3.65 14.75
CA PHE A 110 -11.95 2.41 14.43
C PHE A 110 -12.83 1.17 14.59
N ASN A 111 -13.74 1.15 15.58
CA ASN A 111 -14.63 0.03 15.82
C ASN A 111 -15.59 -0.27 14.66
N GLU A 112 -15.92 0.72 13.82
CA GLU A 112 -16.80 0.51 12.65
C GLU A 112 -16.05 -0.20 11.51
N ILE A 113 -14.76 0.07 11.35
CA ILE A 113 -13.92 -0.53 10.29
C ILE A 113 -13.20 -1.81 10.76
N LYS A 114 -13.06 -2.00 12.07
CA LYS A 114 -12.35 -3.15 12.68
C LYS A 114 -12.79 -4.51 12.12
N PRO A 115 -14.08 -4.80 11.89
CA PRO A 115 -14.49 -6.07 11.29
C PRO A 115 -13.88 -6.32 9.90
N ILE A 116 -13.67 -5.28 9.10
CA ILE A 116 -13.03 -5.39 7.78
C ILE A 116 -11.56 -5.75 7.95
N TYR A 117 -10.84 -5.15 8.90
CA TYR A 117 -9.46 -5.54 9.18
C TYR A 117 -9.36 -6.99 9.68
N GLU A 118 -10.30 -7.43 10.50
CA GLU A 118 -10.35 -8.82 10.98
C GLU A 118 -10.59 -9.82 9.83
N MET A 119 -11.49 -9.49 8.90
CA MET A 119 -11.70 -10.28 7.69
C MET A 119 -10.44 -10.32 6.81
N LEU A 120 -9.80 -9.17 6.57
CA LEU A 120 -8.57 -9.09 5.79
C LEU A 120 -7.41 -9.85 6.45
N GLN A 121 -7.30 -9.81 7.78
CA GLN A 121 -6.32 -10.60 8.53
C GLN A 121 -6.48 -12.10 8.25
N GLN A 122 -7.71 -12.61 8.18
CA GLN A 122 -7.93 -14.03 7.87
C GLN A 122 -7.51 -14.37 6.44
N GLN A 123 -7.80 -13.49 5.48
CA GLN A 123 -7.43 -13.68 4.07
C GLN A 123 -5.92 -13.56 3.81
N LEU A 124 -5.24 -12.68 4.54
CA LEU A 124 -3.82 -12.35 4.32
C LEU A 124 -2.86 -13.13 5.24
N ALA A 125 -3.38 -13.80 6.28
CA ALA A 125 -2.58 -14.64 7.17
C ALA A 125 -1.79 -15.76 6.45
N PRO A 126 -2.33 -16.48 5.45
CA PRO A 126 -1.58 -17.49 4.70
C PRO A 126 -0.35 -16.93 3.96
N PHE A 127 -0.34 -15.62 3.69
CA PHE A 127 0.78 -14.92 3.05
C PHE A 127 1.76 -14.32 4.08
N GLY A 128 1.62 -14.65 5.36
CA GLY A 128 2.49 -14.19 6.44
C GLY A 128 2.23 -12.74 6.88
N LEU A 129 1.13 -12.12 6.45
CA LEU A 129 0.76 -10.79 6.92
C LEU A 129 0.05 -10.88 8.28
N LYS A 130 0.56 -10.14 9.26
CA LYS A 130 -0.10 -9.92 10.54
C LYS A 130 -0.36 -8.42 10.73
N LEU A 131 -1.64 -8.08 10.84
CA LEU A 131 -2.13 -6.76 11.20
C LEU A 131 -2.08 -6.60 12.71
N ASP A 132 -1.53 -5.47 13.15
CA ASP A 132 -1.61 -5.03 14.53
C ASP A 132 -2.77 -4.04 14.65
N MET A 133 -3.87 -4.47 15.26
CA MET A 133 -5.07 -3.65 15.39
C MET A 133 -4.83 -2.42 16.27
N ASN A 134 -3.97 -2.52 17.29
CA ASN A 134 -3.65 -1.40 18.15
C ASN A 134 -2.83 -0.36 17.39
N GLU A 135 -1.89 -0.82 16.55
CA GLU A 135 -1.11 0.07 15.70
C GLU A 135 -1.97 0.71 14.60
N LEU A 136 -2.87 -0.05 13.98
CA LEU A 136 -3.84 0.49 13.01
C LEU A 136 -4.71 1.59 13.64
N GLU A 137 -5.24 1.37 14.84
CA GLU A 137 -6.05 2.37 15.55
C GLU A 137 -5.24 3.64 15.85
N LYS A 138 -4.00 3.48 16.34
CA LYS A 138 -3.12 4.61 16.69
C LYS A 138 -2.65 5.42 15.47
N THR A 139 -2.37 4.75 14.36
CA THR A 139 -1.77 5.40 13.16
C THR A 139 -2.79 6.14 12.31
N ARG A 140 -4.07 5.73 12.32
CA ARG A 140 -5.16 6.41 11.56
C ARG A 140 -5.21 7.93 11.75
N PRO A 141 -5.26 8.50 12.97
CA PRO A 141 -5.26 9.95 13.14
C PRO A 141 -3.94 10.61 12.68
N VAL A 142 -2.80 9.94 12.82
CA VAL A 142 -1.51 10.44 12.35
C VAL A 142 -1.53 10.58 10.83
N ILE A 143 -1.96 9.54 10.12
CA ILE A 143 -2.08 9.53 8.66
C ILE A 143 -3.09 10.57 8.19
N ALA A 144 -4.21 10.74 8.89
CA ALA A 144 -5.20 11.77 8.56
C ALA A 144 -4.62 13.19 8.62
N MET A 145 -3.70 13.46 9.57
CA MET A 145 -2.97 14.74 9.66
C MET A 145 -1.92 14.89 8.55
N MET A 146 -1.21 13.82 8.17
CA MET A 146 -0.24 13.89 7.07
C MET A 146 -0.90 14.20 5.71
N LEU A 147 -2.15 13.73 5.55
CA LEU A 147 -2.90 13.85 4.30
C LEU A 147 -3.81 15.09 4.22
N GLN A 148 -3.72 15.99 5.20
CA GLN A 148 -4.36 17.31 5.11
C GLN A 148 -3.79 18.16 3.98
#